data_AF-A0A8T1UCQ3-F1
#
_entry.id   AF-A0A8T1UCQ3-F1
#
_cell.length_a   1.000
_cell.length_b   1.000
_cell.length_c   1.000
_cell.angle_alpha   90.00
_cell.angle_beta   90.00
_cell.angle_gamma   90.00
#
_symmetry.space_group_name_H-M   'P 1'
#
loop_
_entity.id
_entity.type
_entity.pdbx_description
1 polymer ?
#
loop_
_entity_poly.entity_id
_entity_poly.type
_entity_poly.pdbx_seq_one_letter_code
_entity_poly.pdbx_strand_id
1 'polypeptide(L)'
;KEKAEETRRHYEDELRDTPLEAQKKETLASWVSLPASKLMSLCDGEDEFRKIEQVYKDNVLDLIKIFRIYGSAAGGKGILEQEFLKVMTKAGVTNKKNILRSHLQLIYQQSRQSNGENPSTGASITQGTTGAEGEEEAEDRGATPNEFFEALTRVAYHNYQKRREFMGQIATMMNMGDEVSMETINGSGSLLACVIDLVVDKVVPLTKKFQEQGLTFKKQMIYPDVQHVCKAQEKKLKRVFISYSQRNKNPQSRGKLLDLSDFESLLKDRRLIDALFPHGRIKQLVAFVQQDGEIGNTASSINGYDADSEFVFSEFVEALAAIAVYRNANPYLPFAKKLETFFEEYF
;
A
#
# COMPACT_ATOMS: atom_id res chain seq x y z
N LYS A 1 16.33 35.35 -9.78
CA LYS A 1 15.27 34.40 -9.35
C LYS A 1 14.83 33.56 -10.54
N GLU A 2 14.30 34.16 -11.59
CA GLU A 2 13.91 33.48 -12.84
C GLU A 2 15.01 32.59 -13.45
N LYS A 3 16.24 33.09 -13.57
CA LYS A 3 17.40 32.32 -14.07
C LYS A 3 17.78 31.11 -13.19
N ALA A 4 17.51 31.18 -11.88
CA ALA A 4 17.78 30.08 -10.95
C ALA A 4 16.66 29.03 -10.98
N GLU A 5 15.42 29.46 -11.23
CA GLU A 5 14.28 28.56 -11.48
C GLU A 5 14.42 27.83 -12.82
N GLU A 6 14.90 28.52 -13.86
CA GLU A 6 15.16 27.93 -15.18
C GLU A 6 16.32 26.92 -15.14
N THR A 7 17.38 27.24 -14.40
CA THR A 7 18.50 26.31 -14.18
C THR A 7 18.06 25.10 -13.35
N ARG A 8 17.20 25.29 -12.35
CA ARG A 8 16.63 24.17 -11.57
C ARG A 8 15.72 23.27 -12.40
N ARG A 9 14.89 23.85 -13.29
CA ARG A 9 14.08 23.09 -14.25
C ARG A 9 14.95 22.33 -15.25
N HIS A 10 16.00 22.94 -15.76
CA HIS A 10 16.94 22.29 -16.65
C HIS A 10 17.63 21.09 -15.99
N TYR A 11 18.12 21.23 -14.75
CA TYR A 11 18.69 20.10 -14.00
C TYR A 11 17.65 19.05 -13.59
N GLU A 12 16.41 19.45 -13.30
CA GLU A 12 15.30 18.52 -13.02
C GLU A 12 14.80 17.77 -14.26
N ASP A 13 14.95 18.34 -15.46
CA ASP A 13 14.63 17.66 -16.73
C ASP A 13 15.82 16.83 -17.25
N GLU A 14 17.06 17.23 -16.97
CA GLU A 14 18.27 16.46 -17.31
C GLU A 14 18.49 15.25 -16.37
N LEU A 15 17.90 15.28 -15.15
CA LEU A 15 17.84 14.12 -14.25
C LEU A 15 16.69 13.15 -14.57
N ARG A 16 15.75 13.50 -15.46
CA ARG A 16 14.47 12.77 -15.58
C ARG A 16 14.52 11.46 -16.35
N ASP A 17 15.54 11.23 -17.15
CA ASP A 17 15.71 9.96 -17.87
C ASP A 17 17.20 9.68 -18.05
N THR A 18 17.88 9.34 -16.96
CA THR A 18 19.19 8.69 -17.10
C THR A 18 18.99 7.40 -17.92
N PRO A 19 19.91 7.04 -18.84
CA PRO A 19 19.79 5.80 -19.63
C PRO A 19 19.51 4.55 -18.76
N LEU A 20 19.99 4.57 -17.51
CA LEU A 20 19.73 3.53 -16.53
C LEU A 20 18.27 3.47 -16.05
N GLU A 21 17.61 4.61 -15.84
CA GLU A 21 16.18 4.64 -15.48
C GLU A 21 15.30 4.21 -16.65
N ALA A 22 15.63 4.61 -17.88
CA ALA A 22 14.94 4.15 -19.08
C ALA A 22 15.03 2.63 -19.24
N GLN A 23 16.23 2.06 -19.10
CA GLN A 23 16.45 0.61 -19.15
C GLN A 23 15.68 -0.13 -18.04
N LYS A 24 15.67 0.44 -16.83
CA LYS A 24 14.92 -0.11 -15.70
C LYS A 24 13.41 -0.05 -15.94
N LYS A 25 12.92 1.04 -16.52
CA LYS A 25 11.51 1.20 -16.91
C LYS A 25 11.12 0.13 -17.92
N GLU A 26 11.91 -0.06 -18.98
CA GLU A 26 11.67 -1.07 -20.01
C GLU A 26 11.63 -2.48 -19.42
N THR A 27 12.61 -2.81 -18.57
CA THR A 27 12.66 -4.11 -17.88
C THR A 27 11.42 -4.35 -17.03
N LEU A 28 11.00 -3.37 -16.23
CA LEU A 28 9.82 -3.51 -15.39
C LEU A 28 8.51 -3.49 -16.19
N ALA A 29 8.44 -2.71 -17.27
CA ALA A 29 7.28 -2.67 -18.15
C ALA A 29 7.02 -4.04 -18.80
N SER A 30 8.07 -4.80 -19.09
CA SER A 30 7.95 -6.19 -19.58
C SER A 30 7.32 -7.15 -18.57
N TRP A 31 7.33 -6.81 -17.28
CA TRP A 31 6.74 -7.63 -16.20
C TRP A 31 5.30 -7.24 -15.88
N VAL A 32 4.83 -6.10 -16.38
CA VAL A 32 3.44 -5.66 -16.25
C VAL A 32 2.59 -6.52 -17.17
N SER A 33 1.72 -7.33 -16.57
CA SER A 33 0.74 -8.14 -17.28
C SER A 33 -0.58 -8.14 -16.54
N LEU A 34 -1.61 -7.60 -17.19
CA LEU A 34 -2.96 -7.64 -16.66
C LEU A 34 -3.64 -8.99 -17.01
N PRO A 35 -4.38 -9.61 -16.07
CA PRO A 35 -5.05 -10.88 -16.34
C PRO A 35 -6.26 -10.68 -17.25
N ALA A 36 -6.08 -10.84 -18.56
CA ALA A 36 -7.12 -10.64 -19.57
C ALA A 36 -8.42 -11.41 -19.25
N SER A 37 -8.32 -12.67 -18.83
CA SER A 37 -9.49 -13.48 -18.46
C SER A 37 -10.33 -12.92 -17.29
N LYS A 38 -9.77 -12.04 -16.45
CA LYS A 38 -10.50 -11.38 -15.36
C LYS A 38 -11.06 -10.01 -15.71
N LEU A 39 -10.38 -9.30 -16.61
CA LEU A 39 -10.61 -7.88 -16.87
C LEU A 39 -11.22 -7.60 -18.24
N MET A 40 -11.14 -8.54 -19.20
CA MET A 40 -11.64 -8.32 -20.56
C MET A 40 -13.15 -8.04 -20.58
N SER A 41 -13.93 -8.71 -19.71
CA SER A 41 -15.38 -8.47 -19.57
C SER A 41 -15.73 -7.11 -18.97
N LEU A 42 -14.75 -6.39 -18.40
CA LEU A 42 -14.93 -5.04 -17.86
C LEU A 42 -14.66 -3.96 -18.91
N CYS A 43 -13.98 -4.31 -20.01
CA CYS A 43 -13.57 -3.39 -21.06
C CYS A 43 -14.56 -3.47 -22.24
N ASP A 44 -14.66 -2.41 -23.03
CA ASP A 44 -15.50 -2.38 -24.23
C ASP A 44 -14.90 -3.21 -25.39
N GLY A 45 -13.63 -3.61 -25.27
CA GLY A 45 -12.96 -4.50 -26.21
C GLY A 45 -11.46 -4.67 -25.93
N GLU A 46 -10.79 -5.47 -26.75
CA GLU A 46 -9.37 -5.79 -26.61
C GLU A 46 -8.48 -4.54 -26.75
N ASP A 47 -8.85 -3.60 -27.62
CA ASP A 47 -8.11 -2.36 -27.82
C ASP A 47 -8.12 -1.47 -26.57
N GLU A 48 -9.25 -1.38 -25.86
CA GLU A 48 -9.32 -0.65 -24.60
C GLU A 48 -8.48 -1.33 -23.52
N PHE A 49 -8.56 -2.67 -23.42
CA PHE A 49 -7.76 -3.46 -22.50
C PHE A 49 -6.25 -3.23 -22.71
N ARG A 50 -5.78 -3.26 -23.96
CA ARG A 50 -4.36 -2.99 -24.30
C ARG A 50 -3.94 -1.57 -23.92
N LYS A 51 -4.79 -0.56 -24.14
CA LYS A 51 -4.53 0.83 -23.73
C LYS A 51 -4.45 0.94 -22.21
N ILE A 52 -5.33 0.28 -21.47
CA ILE A 52 -5.30 0.22 -20.00
C ILE A 52 -3.99 -0.40 -19.53
N GLU A 53 -3.56 -1.53 -20.11
CA GLU A 53 -2.28 -2.15 -19.76
C GLU A 53 -1.09 -1.21 -20.06
N GLN A 54 -1.15 -0.47 -21.17
CA GLN A 54 -0.12 0.50 -21.53
C GLN A 54 0.01 1.62 -20.48
N VAL A 55 -1.09 2.10 -19.89
CA VAL A 55 -1.04 3.09 -18.80
C VAL A 55 -0.20 2.58 -17.62
N TYR A 56 -0.31 1.29 -17.26
CA TYR A 56 0.50 0.71 -16.20
C TYR A 56 1.97 0.57 -16.60
N LYS A 57 2.26 0.17 -17.84
CA LYS A 57 3.63 0.09 -18.39
C LYS A 57 4.32 1.44 -18.39
N ASP A 58 3.62 2.49 -18.80
CA ASP A 58 4.16 3.86 -18.86
C ASP A 58 4.48 4.43 -17.48
N ASN A 59 3.76 3.99 -16.45
CA ASN A 59 3.88 4.47 -15.07
C ASN A 59 4.52 3.44 -14.11
N VAL A 60 5.09 2.35 -14.63
CA VAL A 60 5.51 1.19 -13.83
C VAL A 60 6.53 1.54 -12.74
N LEU A 61 7.44 2.49 -13.00
CA LEU A 61 8.47 2.86 -12.03
C LEU A 61 7.85 3.44 -10.76
N ASP A 62 6.92 4.38 -10.90
CA ASP A 62 6.29 5.03 -9.76
C ASP A 62 5.29 4.10 -9.07
N LEU A 63 4.59 3.28 -9.84
CA LEU A 63 3.70 2.26 -9.29
C LEU A 63 4.45 1.19 -8.48
N ILE A 64 5.61 0.74 -8.94
CA ILE A 64 6.46 -0.18 -8.18
C ILE A 64 7.06 0.50 -6.94
N LYS A 65 7.38 1.80 -7.01
CA LYS A 65 7.79 2.56 -5.80
C LYS A 65 6.66 2.59 -4.78
N ILE A 66 5.44 2.94 -5.18
CA ILE A 66 4.26 2.95 -4.31
C ILE A 66 4.03 1.56 -3.73
N PHE A 67 4.03 0.53 -4.57
CA PHE A 67 3.87 -0.86 -4.14
C PHE A 67 4.89 -1.25 -3.06
N ARG A 68 6.17 -0.90 -3.23
CA ARG A 68 7.22 -1.21 -2.24
C ARG A 68 7.13 -0.38 -0.97
N ILE A 69 6.77 0.90 -1.10
CA ILE A 69 6.62 1.81 0.04
C ILE A 69 5.48 1.34 0.94
N TYR A 70 4.33 1.04 0.33
CA TYR A 70 3.16 0.61 1.08
C TYR A 70 3.16 -0.87 1.41
N GLY A 71 3.82 -1.72 0.64
CA GLY A 71 3.94 -3.17 0.83
C GLY A 71 5.10 -3.61 1.73
N SER A 72 5.69 -2.69 2.51
CA SER A 72 6.86 -2.99 3.31
C SER A 72 6.58 -4.03 4.40
N ALA A 73 5.31 -4.24 4.81
CA ALA A 73 4.96 -5.32 5.75
C ALA A 73 5.27 -6.70 5.23
N ALA A 74 4.98 -6.93 3.96
CA ALA A 74 5.25 -8.19 3.28
C ALA A 74 6.67 -8.19 2.67
N GLY A 75 7.61 -7.45 3.28
CA GLY A 75 8.99 -7.34 2.82
C GLY A 75 9.14 -6.72 1.42
N GLY A 76 8.16 -5.90 1.00
CA GLY A 76 8.11 -5.30 -0.34
C GLY A 76 7.82 -6.28 -1.48
N LYS A 77 7.43 -7.52 -1.18
CA LYS A 77 7.06 -8.55 -2.17
C LYS A 77 5.57 -8.59 -2.47
N GLY A 78 4.76 -8.14 -1.52
CA GLY A 78 3.31 -8.09 -1.60
C GLY A 78 2.80 -6.78 -1.01
N ILE A 79 1.54 -6.46 -1.30
CA ILE A 79 0.79 -5.42 -0.58
C ILE A 79 -0.41 -6.09 0.10
N LEU A 80 -0.51 -5.97 1.42
CA LEU A 80 -1.60 -6.52 2.23
C LEU A 80 -2.90 -5.73 2.02
N GLU A 81 -4.03 -6.30 2.46
CA GLU A 81 -5.35 -5.65 2.33
C GLU A 81 -5.35 -4.25 2.97
N GLN A 82 -4.83 -4.14 4.20
CA GLN A 82 -4.79 -2.86 4.92
C GLN A 82 -3.88 -1.83 4.23
N GLU A 83 -2.79 -2.28 3.63
CA GLU A 83 -1.87 -1.42 2.88
C GLU A 83 -2.52 -0.92 1.58
N PHE A 84 -3.24 -1.79 0.86
CA PHE A 84 -4.02 -1.40 -0.30
C PHE A 84 -5.10 -0.36 0.05
N LEU A 85 -5.85 -0.58 1.13
CA LEU A 85 -6.84 0.38 1.63
C LEU A 85 -6.20 1.74 1.98
N LYS A 86 -4.97 1.72 2.50
CA LYS A 86 -4.18 2.92 2.79
C LYS A 86 -3.87 3.70 1.51
N VAL A 87 -3.38 3.02 0.47
CA VAL A 87 -3.13 3.64 -0.85
C VAL A 87 -4.41 4.29 -1.39
N MET A 88 -5.53 3.57 -1.36
CA MET A 88 -6.82 4.08 -1.87
C MET A 88 -7.32 5.29 -1.08
N THR A 89 -7.11 5.30 0.23
CA THR A 89 -7.46 6.44 1.07
C THR A 89 -6.59 7.65 0.75
N LYS A 90 -5.28 7.46 0.58
CA LYS A 90 -4.33 8.53 0.24
C LYS A 90 -4.52 9.08 -1.16
N ALA A 91 -4.95 8.24 -2.10
CA ALA A 91 -5.38 8.64 -3.43
C ALA A 91 -6.75 9.36 -3.44
N GLY A 92 -7.42 9.53 -2.28
CA GLY A 92 -8.71 10.22 -2.17
C GLY A 92 -9.90 9.41 -2.69
N VAL A 93 -9.73 8.10 -2.85
CA VAL A 93 -10.76 7.21 -3.41
C VAL A 93 -11.85 6.93 -2.37
N THR A 94 -11.52 6.78 -1.09
CA THR A 94 -12.44 6.35 -0.01
C THR A 94 -13.34 7.44 0.58
N ASN A 95 -13.41 8.63 -0.04
CA ASN A 95 -14.41 9.62 0.37
C ASN A 95 -15.82 8.98 0.27
N LYS A 96 -16.65 9.06 1.33
CA LYS A 96 -17.94 8.34 1.47
C LYS A 96 -18.87 8.41 0.23
N LYS A 97 -18.70 9.42 -0.62
CA LYS A 97 -19.42 9.61 -1.89
C LYS A 97 -18.89 8.79 -3.06
N ASN A 98 -17.78 8.06 -2.94
CA ASN A 98 -17.10 7.37 -4.04
C ASN A 98 -17.23 5.85 -3.86
N ILE A 99 -16.37 5.23 -3.04
CA ILE A 99 -16.35 3.79 -2.76
C ILE A 99 -16.30 3.54 -1.24
N LEU A 100 -17.05 2.54 -0.77
CA LEU A 100 -17.00 2.12 0.63
C LEU A 100 -15.76 1.26 0.90
N ARG A 101 -15.22 1.33 2.13
CA ARG A 101 -14.07 0.50 2.56
C ARG A 101 -14.33 -0.99 2.37
N SER A 102 -15.52 -1.47 2.71
CA SER A 102 -15.92 -2.87 2.53
C SER A 102 -15.89 -3.32 1.07
N HIS A 103 -16.24 -2.43 0.13
CA HIS A 103 -16.19 -2.73 -1.29
C HIS A 103 -14.74 -2.80 -1.80
N LEU A 104 -13.84 -1.97 -1.28
CA LEU A 104 -12.41 -2.08 -1.58
C LEU A 104 -11.80 -3.38 -1.07
N GLN A 105 -12.22 -3.86 0.10
CA GLN A 105 -11.80 -5.17 0.61
C GLN A 105 -12.22 -6.29 -0.35
N LEU A 106 -13.46 -6.23 -0.84
CA LEU A 106 -13.94 -7.19 -1.85
C LEU A 106 -13.13 -7.14 -3.14
N ILE A 107 -12.84 -5.93 -3.66
CA ILE A 107 -12.01 -5.76 -4.86
C ILE A 107 -10.61 -6.35 -4.65
N TYR A 108 -9.99 -6.11 -3.50
CA TYR A 108 -8.67 -6.65 -3.17
C TYR A 108 -8.70 -8.19 -3.09
N GLN A 109 -9.74 -8.77 -2.48
CA GLN A 109 -9.89 -10.22 -2.42
C GLN A 109 -10.11 -10.83 -3.81
N GLN A 110 -10.92 -10.20 -4.67
CA GLN A 110 -11.15 -10.63 -6.05
C GLN A 110 -9.87 -10.61 -6.89
N SER A 111 -9.00 -9.62 -6.69
CA SER A 111 -7.75 -9.56 -7.46
C SER A 111 -6.78 -10.68 -7.08
N ARG A 112 -6.82 -11.17 -5.85
CA ARG A 112 -6.00 -12.30 -5.37
C ARG A 112 -6.51 -13.69 -5.79
N GLN A 113 -7.77 -13.82 -6.22
CA GLN A 113 -8.32 -15.12 -6.62
C GLN A 113 -7.64 -15.61 -7.91
N SER A 114 -7.12 -16.84 -7.92
CA SER A 114 -6.62 -17.46 -9.14
C SER A 114 -7.79 -17.76 -10.08
N ASN A 115 -7.56 -17.64 -11.40
CA ASN A 115 -8.58 -17.75 -12.47
C ASN A 115 -9.35 -19.08 -12.56
N GLY A 116 -9.17 -20.01 -11.63
CA GLY A 116 -9.69 -21.39 -11.71
C GLY A 116 -10.66 -21.79 -10.61
N GLU A 117 -10.82 -21.00 -9.55
CA GLU A 117 -11.71 -21.37 -8.44
C GLU A 117 -13.01 -20.60 -8.55
N ASN A 118 -13.91 -21.09 -9.41
CA ASN A 118 -15.31 -20.69 -9.36
C ASN A 118 -15.88 -21.15 -8.00
N PRO A 119 -16.38 -20.26 -7.14
CA PRO A 119 -17.09 -20.64 -5.93
C PRO A 119 -18.53 -21.01 -6.32
N SER A 120 -18.70 -22.06 -7.13
CA SER A 120 -20.00 -22.59 -7.51
C SER A 120 -20.26 -23.90 -6.77
N THR A 121 -20.98 -23.77 -5.65
CA THR A 121 -21.97 -24.73 -5.12
C THR A 121 -21.61 -26.23 -5.03
N GLY A 122 -21.42 -26.69 -3.79
CA GLY A 122 -22.15 -27.86 -3.29
C GLY A 122 -21.52 -29.24 -3.47
N ALA A 123 -21.08 -29.80 -2.33
CA ALA A 123 -20.97 -31.24 -2.03
C ALA A 123 -20.11 -32.10 -2.98
N SER A 124 -18.88 -32.37 -2.57
CA SER A 124 -18.36 -33.73 -2.75
C SER A 124 -17.45 -34.12 -1.59
N ILE A 125 -17.95 -35.11 -0.84
CA ILE A 125 -17.22 -35.86 0.16
C ILE A 125 -16.35 -36.85 -0.61
N THR A 126 -15.04 -36.63 -0.62
CA THR A 126 -14.08 -37.70 -0.92
C THR A 126 -12.98 -37.68 0.13
N GLN A 127 -13.14 -38.60 1.07
CA GLN A 127 -12.10 -39.08 1.98
C GLN A 127 -11.04 -39.86 1.19
N GLY A 128 -9.78 -39.64 1.56
CA GLY A 128 -8.61 -40.42 1.17
C GLY A 128 -7.59 -39.54 0.44
N THR A 129 -6.31 -39.46 0.79
CA THR A 129 -5.49 -40.34 1.62
C THR A 129 -4.25 -39.54 2.04
N THR A 130 -3.77 -39.83 3.23
CA THR A 130 -2.56 -39.36 3.93
C THR A 130 -1.34 -39.02 3.05
N GLY A 131 -0.89 -37.77 3.14
CA GLY A 131 0.42 -37.29 2.70
C GLY A 131 0.79 -36.07 3.52
N ALA A 132 1.41 -36.31 4.67
CA ALA A 132 1.88 -35.30 5.61
C ALA A 132 3.12 -34.56 5.07
N GLU A 133 3.33 -33.36 5.63
CA GLU A 133 4.49 -32.47 5.48
C GLU A 133 4.36 -31.41 4.39
N GLY A 134 3.81 -30.26 4.79
CA GLY A 134 3.87 -29.01 4.04
C GLY A 134 2.56 -28.27 3.87
N GLU A 135 1.69 -28.23 4.90
CA GLU A 135 0.77 -27.08 5.03
C GLU A 135 1.65 -25.86 5.32
N GLU A 136 2.30 -25.32 4.28
CA GLU A 136 2.69 -23.92 4.23
C GLU A 136 1.38 -23.16 4.43
N GLU A 137 1.10 -22.90 5.71
CA GLU A 137 0.13 -21.94 6.21
C GLU A 137 0.08 -20.84 5.17
N ALA A 138 -1.03 -20.75 4.43
CA ALA A 138 -1.16 -19.89 3.25
C ALA A 138 -0.86 -18.46 3.69
N GLU A 139 0.44 -18.13 3.67
CA GLU A 139 0.97 -16.97 4.34
C GLU A 139 0.27 -15.81 3.66
N ASP A 140 -0.11 -14.81 4.44
CA ASP A 140 -0.71 -13.60 3.93
C ASP A 140 0.34 -12.84 3.10
N ARG A 141 0.65 -13.37 1.90
CA ARG A 141 1.75 -12.98 1.03
C ARG A 141 1.53 -11.59 0.45
N GLY A 142 0.37 -10.99 0.71
CA GLY A 142 -0.15 -9.82 0.02
C GLY A 142 -0.50 -10.09 -1.44
N ALA A 143 -1.07 -9.09 -2.09
CA ALA A 143 -1.19 -9.05 -3.53
C ALA A 143 0.18 -8.74 -4.17
N THR A 144 0.52 -9.47 -5.23
CA THR A 144 1.66 -9.20 -6.12
C THR A 144 1.46 -7.89 -6.89
N PRO A 145 2.50 -7.37 -7.58
CA PRO A 145 2.35 -6.17 -8.40
C PRO A 145 1.22 -6.25 -9.43
N ASN A 146 1.06 -7.39 -10.12
CA ASN A 146 0.00 -7.55 -11.13
C ASN A 146 -1.39 -7.67 -10.50
N GLU A 147 -1.53 -8.34 -9.35
CA GLU A 147 -2.80 -8.36 -8.58
C GLU A 147 -3.14 -6.97 -8.02
N PHE A 148 -2.13 -6.16 -7.69
CA PHE A 148 -2.30 -4.76 -7.32
C PHE A 148 -2.79 -3.91 -8.50
N PHE A 149 -2.19 -4.05 -9.69
CA PHE A 149 -2.65 -3.35 -10.91
C PHE A 149 -4.05 -3.79 -11.33
N GLU A 150 -4.38 -5.08 -11.18
CA GLU A 150 -5.73 -5.59 -11.38
C GLU A 150 -6.72 -4.93 -10.40
N ALA A 151 -6.37 -4.86 -9.10
CA ALA A 151 -7.21 -4.21 -8.10
C ALA A 151 -7.45 -2.73 -8.43
N LEU A 152 -6.42 -1.99 -8.86
CA LEU A 152 -6.56 -0.61 -9.32
C LEU A 152 -7.54 -0.50 -10.51
N THR A 153 -7.46 -1.42 -11.47
CA THR A 153 -8.38 -1.45 -12.62
C THR A 153 -9.82 -1.68 -12.18
N ARG A 154 -10.06 -2.59 -11.23
CA ARG A 154 -11.40 -2.83 -10.64
C ARG A 154 -11.93 -1.61 -9.88
N VAL A 155 -11.07 -0.88 -9.17
CA VAL A 155 -11.46 0.39 -8.51
C VAL A 155 -11.86 1.44 -9.55
N ALA A 156 -11.09 1.57 -10.63
CA ALA A 156 -11.44 2.45 -11.75
C ALA A 156 -12.77 2.05 -12.39
N TYR A 157 -13.02 0.75 -12.57
CA TYR A 157 -14.27 0.23 -13.12
C TYR A 157 -15.48 0.53 -12.24
N HIS A 158 -15.35 0.40 -10.92
CA HIS A 158 -16.40 0.81 -10.01
C HIS A 158 -16.73 2.31 -10.16
N ASN A 159 -15.72 3.17 -10.29
CA ASN A 159 -15.93 4.60 -10.52
C ASN A 159 -16.57 4.88 -11.88
N TYR A 160 -16.19 4.12 -12.91
CA TYR A 160 -16.81 4.18 -14.23
C TYR A 160 -18.31 3.83 -14.17
N GLN A 161 -18.65 2.69 -13.56
CA GLN A 161 -20.04 2.24 -13.39
C GLN A 161 -20.88 3.29 -12.67
N LYS A 162 -20.37 3.84 -11.57
CA LYS A 162 -21.06 4.87 -10.80
C LYS A 162 -21.32 6.15 -11.60
N ARG A 163 -20.34 6.62 -12.39
CA ARG A 163 -20.53 7.78 -13.27
C ARG A 163 -21.58 7.50 -14.34
N ARG A 164 -21.56 6.30 -14.92
CA ARG A 164 -22.53 5.86 -15.93
C ARG A 164 -23.95 5.82 -15.37
N GLU A 165 -24.15 5.23 -14.20
CA GLU A 165 -25.45 5.19 -13.51
C GLU A 165 -25.97 6.60 -13.18
N PHE A 166 -25.11 7.46 -12.63
CA PHE A 166 -25.48 8.83 -12.30
C PHE A 166 -25.90 9.63 -13.54
N MET A 167 -25.16 9.49 -14.65
CA MET A 167 -25.49 10.16 -15.90
C MET A 167 -26.77 9.61 -16.53
N GLY A 168 -27.02 8.30 -16.43
CA GLY A 168 -28.29 7.67 -16.85
C GLY A 168 -29.51 8.18 -16.07
N GLN A 169 -29.35 8.44 -14.76
CA GLN A 169 -30.40 9.06 -13.95
C GLN A 169 -30.69 10.49 -14.40
N ILE A 170 -29.66 11.29 -14.70
CA ILE A 170 -29.83 12.66 -15.22
C ILE A 170 -30.54 12.65 -16.57
N ALA A 171 -30.13 11.78 -17.50
CA ALA A 171 -30.76 11.67 -18.82
C ALA A 171 -32.25 11.36 -18.70
N THR A 172 -32.60 10.40 -17.82
CA THR A 172 -34.00 10.07 -17.49
C THR A 172 -34.76 11.27 -16.93
N MET A 173 -34.16 12.04 -16.01
CA MET A 173 -34.78 13.24 -15.42
C MET A 173 -34.98 14.38 -16.43
N MET A 174 -34.12 14.50 -17.44
CA MET A 174 -34.20 15.54 -18.47
C MET A 174 -35.12 15.17 -19.63
N ASN A 175 -35.74 13.98 -19.61
CA ASN A 175 -36.59 13.44 -20.68
C ASN A 175 -35.93 13.56 -22.07
N MET A 176 -34.61 13.42 -22.11
CA MET A 176 -33.88 13.32 -23.37
C MET A 176 -34.19 11.93 -23.93
N GLY A 177 -35.12 11.89 -24.87
CA GLY A 177 -35.60 10.66 -25.49
C GLY A 177 -34.48 9.84 -26.12
N ASP A 178 -34.83 8.59 -26.41
CA ASP A 178 -34.02 7.43 -26.84
C ASP A 178 -33.12 7.64 -28.09
N GLU A 179 -33.07 8.84 -28.68
CA GLU A 179 -32.34 9.13 -29.91
C GLU A 179 -31.01 9.88 -29.72
N VAL A 180 -30.67 10.32 -28.51
CA VAL A 180 -29.32 10.87 -28.26
C VAL A 180 -28.38 9.72 -27.97
N SER A 181 -27.74 9.20 -29.03
CA SER A 181 -26.70 8.18 -28.91
C SER A 181 -25.68 8.60 -27.85
N MET A 182 -25.55 7.76 -26.82
CA MET A 182 -24.75 7.98 -25.61
C MET A 182 -23.28 8.31 -25.91
N GLU A 183 -22.83 8.04 -27.14
CA GLU A 183 -21.49 8.32 -27.66
C GLU A 183 -21.15 9.81 -27.82
N THR A 184 -22.11 10.74 -27.72
CA THR A 184 -21.84 12.16 -28.03
C THR A 184 -21.45 13.02 -26.82
N ILE A 185 -21.55 12.48 -25.59
CA ILE A 185 -21.08 13.14 -24.35
C ILE A 185 -19.73 12.51 -23.89
N ASN A 186 -18.95 12.01 -24.85
CA ASN A 186 -17.87 11.02 -24.67
C ASN A 186 -16.50 11.52 -24.16
N GLY A 187 -16.39 12.75 -23.65
CA GLY A 187 -15.13 13.20 -23.06
C GLY A 187 -14.77 12.50 -21.74
N SER A 188 -15.75 11.89 -21.06
CA SER A 188 -15.64 11.38 -19.68
C SER A 188 -16.04 9.90 -19.52
N GLY A 189 -16.23 9.17 -20.63
CA GLY A 189 -17.09 7.98 -20.65
C GLY A 189 -16.44 6.60 -20.72
N SER A 190 -15.10 6.45 -20.76
CA SER A 190 -14.49 5.12 -20.90
C SER A 190 -13.85 4.61 -19.59
N LEU A 191 -13.68 3.29 -19.49
CA LEU A 191 -12.92 2.70 -18.40
C LEU A 191 -11.47 3.19 -18.44
N LEU A 192 -10.88 3.30 -19.64
CA LEU A 192 -9.55 3.87 -19.83
C LEU A 192 -9.40 5.25 -19.18
N ALA A 193 -10.37 6.15 -19.38
CA ALA A 193 -10.33 7.49 -18.78
C ALA A 193 -10.38 7.42 -17.23
N CYS A 194 -11.15 6.49 -16.67
CA CYS A 194 -11.19 6.28 -15.21
C CYS A 194 -9.90 5.65 -14.67
N VAL A 195 -9.23 4.79 -15.45
CA VAL A 195 -7.90 4.25 -15.11
C VAL A 195 -6.87 5.37 -15.12
N ILE A 196 -6.87 6.26 -16.11
CA ILE A 196 -5.96 7.41 -16.17
C ILE A 196 -6.19 8.33 -14.95
N ASP A 197 -7.43 8.73 -14.66
CA ASP A 197 -7.78 9.57 -13.49
C ASP A 197 -7.35 8.91 -12.16
N LEU A 198 -7.50 7.59 -12.03
CA LEU A 198 -7.05 6.91 -10.81
C LEU A 198 -5.53 6.76 -10.75
N VAL A 199 -4.92 6.20 -11.78
CA VAL A 199 -3.51 5.80 -11.78
C VAL A 199 -2.61 7.01 -11.91
N VAL A 200 -2.82 7.83 -12.95
CA VAL A 200 -1.93 8.95 -13.30
C VAL A 200 -2.19 10.15 -12.41
N ASP A 201 -3.45 10.49 -12.16
CA ASP A 201 -3.78 11.74 -11.46
C ASP A 201 -3.85 11.60 -9.93
N LYS A 202 -4.07 10.38 -9.42
CA LYS A 202 -4.27 10.16 -7.96
C LYS A 202 -3.20 9.28 -7.33
N VAL A 203 -2.88 8.13 -7.93
CA VAL A 203 -1.94 7.17 -7.36
C VAL A 203 -0.50 7.60 -7.60
N VAL A 204 -0.07 7.81 -8.84
CA VAL A 204 1.32 8.21 -9.19
C VAL A 204 1.81 9.44 -8.40
N PRO A 205 1.01 10.51 -8.20
CA PRO A 205 1.45 11.68 -7.43
C PRO A 205 1.74 11.39 -5.96
N LEU A 206 1.27 10.27 -5.41
CA LEU A 206 1.67 9.84 -4.06
C LEU A 206 3.19 9.66 -3.97
N THR A 207 3.86 9.18 -5.03
CA THR A 207 5.32 9.04 -5.07
C THR A 207 6.03 10.37 -4.87
N LYS A 208 5.53 11.45 -5.50
CA LYS A 208 6.10 12.81 -5.34
C LYS A 208 5.91 13.31 -3.93
N LYS A 209 4.71 13.13 -3.36
CA LYS A 209 4.44 13.49 -1.95
C LYS A 209 5.42 12.77 -1.01
N PHE A 210 5.66 11.48 -1.20
CA PHE A 210 6.66 10.74 -0.41
C PHE A 210 8.08 11.31 -0.54
N GLN A 211 8.48 11.74 -1.74
CA GLN A 211 9.79 12.34 -1.98
C GLN A 211 9.91 13.72 -1.32
N GLU A 212 8.91 14.57 -1.48
CA GLU A 212 8.84 15.93 -0.94
C GLU A 212 8.79 15.93 0.60
N GLN A 213 8.13 14.95 1.20
CA GLN A 213 8.00 14.83 2.65
C GLN A 213 9.30 14.43 3.36
N GLY A 214 10.37 14.14 2.61
CA GLY A 214 11.67 13.84 3.22
C GLY A 214 11.61 12.66 4.19
N LEU A 215 10.75 11.67 3.92
CA LEU A 215 10.61 10.41 4.68
C LEU A 215 11.85 9.52 4.49
N THR A 216 13.03 10.08 4.77
CA THR A 216 14.35 9.47 4.65
C THR A 216 14.41 8.17 5.42
N PHE A 217 13.78 8.11 6.60
CA PHE A 217 13.70 6.90 7.41
C PHE A 217 12.92 5.78 6.70
N LYS A 218 11.67 6.02 6.25
CA LYS A 218 10.89 5.01 5.50
C LYS A 218 11.60 4.59 4.20
N LYS A 219 12.29 5.52 3.53
CA LYS A 219 13.14 5.21 2.36
C LYS A 219 14.32 4.30 2.71
N GLN A 220 14.94 4.48 3.86
CA GLN A 220 15.99 3.59 4.36
C GLN A 220 15.45 2.21 4.73
N MET A 221 14.23 2.13 5.27
CA MET A 221 13.59 0.86 5.62
C MET A 221 13.44 -0.09 4.43
N ILE A 222 13.24 0.43 3.22
CA ILE A 222 13.09 -0.41 2.01
C ILE A 222 14.42 -0.79 1.35
N TYR A 223 15.57 -0.43 1.93
CA TYR A 223 16.87 -0.81 1.38
C TYR A 223 17.12 -2.32 1.52
N PRO A 224 17.73 -2.99 0.51
CA PRO A 224 17.83 -4.44 0.50
C PRO A 224 18.54 -5.05 1.72
N ASP A 225 19.58 -4.39 2.22
CA ASP A 225 20.34 -4.79 3.40
C ASP A 225 19.51 -4.67 4.69
N VAL A 226 18.76 -3.59 4.83
CA VAL A 226 17.82 -3.38 5.95
C VAL A 226 16.71 -4.43 5.92
N GLN A 227 16.12 -4.66 4.73
CA GLN A 227 15.10 -5.68 4.52
C GLN A 227 15.64 -7.09 4.84
N HIS A 228 16.89 -7.38 4.50
CA HIS A 228 17.53 -8.64 4.83
C HIS A 228 17.62 -8.87 6.35
N VAL A 229 18.04 -7.85 7.12
CA VAL A 229 18.12 -7.92 8.59
C VAL A 229 16.73 -8.09 9.20
N CYS A 230 15.74 -7.29 8.78
CA CYS A 230 14.36 -7.42 9.25
C CYS A 230 13.80 -8.82 8.98
N LYS A 231 14.07 -9.37 7.78
CA LYS A 231 13.64 -10.72 7.41
C LYS A 231 14.32 -11.81 8.24
N ALA A 232 15.61 -11.69 8.50
CA ALA A 232 16.35 -12.64 9.34
C ALA A 232 15.75 -12.74 10.75
N GLN A 233 15.21 -11.64 11.27
CA GLN A 233 14.60 -11.56 12.60
C GLN A 233 13.07 -11.77 12.59
N GLU A 234 12.46 -11.89 11.41
CA GLU A 234 11.01 -11.83 11.23
C GLU A 234 10.26 -12.85 12.09
N LYS A 235 10.69 -14.13 12.08
CA LYS A 235 10.06 -15.20 12.88
C LYS A 235 10.11 -14.91 14.38
N LYS A 236 11.18 -14.28 14.87
CA LYS A 236 11.34 -13.92 16.27
C LYS A 236 10.42 -12.75 16.63
N LEU A 237 10.43 -11.71 15.81
CA LEU A 237 9.61 -10.51 15.98
C LEU A 237 8.12 -10.82 15.86
N LYS A 238 7.70 -11.69 14.93
CA LYS A 238 6.31 -12.16 14.79
C LYS A 238 5.82 -12.84 16.07
N ARG A 239 6.63 -13.72 16.69
CA ARG A 239 6.27 -14.36 17.97
C ARG A 239 6.07 -13.34 19.09
N VAL A 240 6.94 -12.34 19.16
CA VAL A 240 6.80 -11.26 20.15
C VAL A 240 5.55 -10.43 19.88
N PHE A 241 5.35 -9.99 18.64
CA PHE A 241 4.17 -9.24 18.23
C PHE A 241 2.88 -9.97 18.59
N ILE A 242 2.76 -11.25 18.23
CA ILE A 242 1.60 -12.08 18.55
C ILE A 242 1.41 -12.18 20.06
N SER A 243 2.49 -12.47 20.83
CA SER A 243 2.39 -12.60 22.29
C SER A 243 1.83 -11.36 22.98
N TYR A 244 2.13 -10.16 22.49
CA TYR A 244 1.60 -8.91 23.05
C TYR A 244 0.23 -8.57 22.47
N SER A 245 -0.01 -8.77 21.17
CA SER A 245 -1.31 -8.47 20.54
C SER A 245 -2.44 -9.41 20.97
N GLN A 246 -2.15 -10.57 21.57
CA GLN A 246 -3.18 -11.40 22.22
C GLN A 246 -3.87 -10.69 23.40
N ARG A 247 -3.24 -9.67 23.99
CA ARG A 247 -3.78 -8.88 25.11
C ARG A 247 -4.62 -7.69 24.66
N ASN A 248 -4.71 -7.46 23.35
CA ASN A 248 -5.44 -6.33 22.77
C ASN A 248 -6.88 -6.30 23.32
N LYS A 249 -7.28 -5.11 23.77
CA LYS A 249 -8.60 -4.88 24.38
C LYS A 249 -9.73 -5.10 23.39
N ASN A 250 -9.51 -4.81 22.11
CA ASN A 250 -10.45 -5.05 21.02
C ASN A 250 -10.42 -6.54 20.62
N PRO A 251 -11.51 -7.31 20.86
CA PRO A 251 -11.55 -8.73 20.55
C PRO A 251 -11.33 -9.05 19.06
N GLN A 252 -11.69 -8.13 18.15
CA GLN A 252 -11.51 -8.33 16.70
C GLN A 252 -10.05 -8.20 16.26
N SER A 253 -9.25 -7.51 17.05
CA SER A 253 -7.84 -7.21 16.77
C SER A 253 -6.88 -8.17 17.46
N ARG A 254 -7.35 -9.00 18.41
CA ARG A 254 -6.49 -9.92 19.18
C ARG A 254 -5.69 -10.84 18.28
N GLY A 255 -4.37 -10.88 18.52
CA GLY A 255 -3.42 -11.66 17.74
C GLY A 255 -3.10 -11.08 16.35
N LYS A 256 -3.78 -10.01 15.91
CA LYS A 256 -3.64 -9.42 14.57
C LYS A 256 -3.04 -8.01 14.61
N LEU A 257 -3.50 -7.18 15.54
CA LEU A 257 -3.05 -5.81 15.71
C LEU A 257 -2.59 -5.59 17.15
N LEU A 258 -1.50 -4.87 17.31
CA LEU A 258 -0.95 -4.48 18.61
C LEU A 258 -1.52 -3.11 18.98
N ASP A 259 -2.02 -2.89 20.20
CA ASP A 259 -2.42 -1.54 20.61
C ASP A 259 -1.24 -0.78 21.25
N LEU A 260 -1.39 0.53 21.45
CA LEU A 260 -0.35 1.37 22.07
C LEU A 260 0.02 0.90 23.49
N SER A 261 -0.95 0.44 24.28
CA SER A 261 -0.72 0.00 25.66
C SER A 261 0.11 -1.28 25.70
N ASP A 262 -0.15 -2.20 24.78
CA ASP A 262 0.60 -3.45 24.62
C ASP A 262 2.01 -3.16 24.11
N PHE A 263 2.17 -2.23 23.16
CA PHE A 263 3.49 -1.80 22.70
C PHE A 263 4.30 -1.12 23.83
N GLU A 264 3.70 -0.22 24.62
CA GLU A 264 4.35 0.37 25.78
C GLU A 264 4.79 -0.69 26.81
N SER A 265 3.97 -1.72 27.02
CA SER A 265 4.28 -2.82 27.93
C SER A 265 5.49 -3.63 27.44
N LEU A 266 5.56 -3.93 26.14
CA LEU A 266 6.72 -4.55 25.54
C LEU A 266 7.99 -3.72 25.76
N LEU A 267 7.93 -2.42 25.51
CA LEU A 267 9.10 -1.55 25.70
C LEU A 267 9.56 -1.51 27.17
N LYS A 268 8.62 -1.57 28.12
CA LYS A 268 8.94 -1.69 29.56
C LYS A 268 9.62 -3.02 29.86
N ASP A 269 9.05 -4.13 29.40
CA ASP A 269 9.57 -5.48 29.64
C ASP A 269 10.98 -5.66 29.05
N ARG A 270 11.26 -5.04 27.90
CA ARG A 270 12.58 -5.02 27.26
C ARG A 270 13.52 -3.94 27.77
N ARG A 271 13.10 -3.15 28.76
CA ARG A 271 13.88 -2.02 29.32
C ARG A 271 14.33 -1.01 28.26
N LEU A 272 13.48 -0.80 27.25
CA LEU A 272 13.72 0.14 26.16
C LEU A 272 13.23 1.56 26.49
N ILE A 273 12.52 1.74 27.61
CA ILE A 273 12.14 3.06 28.13
C ILE A 273 13.16 3.53 29.14
N ASP A 274 14.03 4.44 28.72
CA ASP A 274 15.12 4.97 29.54
C ASP A 274 15.43 6.44 29.15
N ALA A 275 16.60 6.94 29.57
CA ALA A 275 17.03 8.31 29.25
C ALA A 275 17.28 8.54 27.75
N LEU A 276 17.65 7.49 27.00
CA LEU A 276 17.88 7.57 25.56
C LEU A 276 16.56 7.54 24.78
N PHE A 277 15.58 6.79 25.27
CA PHE A 277 14.23 6.74 24.70
C PHE A 277 13.16 6.90 25.78
N PRO A 278 12.83 8.15 26.17
CA PRO A 278 11.91 8.41 27.28
C PRO A 278 10.45 8.18 26.87
N HIS A 279 9.61 7.86 27.85
CA HIS A 279 8.19 7.51 27.66
C HIS A 279 7.41 8.52 26.80
N GLY A 280 7.69 9.82 26.92
CA GLY A 280 7.03 10.86 26.14
C GLY A 280 7.28 10.76 24.62
N ARG A 281 8.37 10.10 24.20
CA ARG A 281 8.70 9.90 22.77
C ARG A 281 7.92 8.78 22.11
N ILE A 282 7.33 7.86 22.89
CA ILE A 282 6.60 6.70 22.34
C ILE A 282 5.43 7.19 21.50
N LYS A 283 4.56 8.04 22.05
CA LYS A 283 3.40 8.59 21.32
C LYS A 283 3.80 9.35 20.06
N GLN A 284 4.89 10.12 20.14
CA GLN A 284 5.41 10.86 18.99
C GLN A 284 5.91 9.91 17.90
N LEU A 285 6.65 8.87 18.28
CA LEU A 285 7.11 7.84 17.35
C LEU A 285 5.93 7.15 16.67
N VAL A 286 4.92 6.75 17.44
CA VAL A 286 3.73 6.07 16.93
C VAL A 286 2.99 6.95 15.94
N ALA A 287 2.82 8.24 16.26
CA ALA A 287 2.28 9.20 15.32
C ALA A 287 3.12 9.28 14.04
N PHE A 288 4.46 9.23 14.10
CA PHE A 288 5.30 9.24 12.90
C PHE A 288 5.21 7.95 12.06
N VAL A 289 5.16 6.79 12.71
CA VAL A 289 5.00 5.50 12.03
C VAL A 289 3.66 5.47 11.30
N GLN A 290 2.59 5.91 11.99
CA GLN A 290 1.23 5.97 11.43
C GLN A 290 1.03 7.14 10.45
N GLN A 291 1.85 8.20 10.54
CA GLN A 291 1.87 9.32 9.60
C GLN A 291 2.54 8.87 8.30
N ASP A 292 1.70 8.52 7.33
CA ASP A 292 2.08 8.49 5.93
C ASP A 292 1.97 9.90 5.33
N GLY A 293 2.90 10.77 5.74
CA GLY A 293 3.23 11.97 4.99
C GLY A 293 2.43 13.25 5.23
N GLU A 294 1.36 13.23 6.02
CA GLU A 294 0.58 14.45 6.28
C GLU A 294 1.16 15.25 7.44
N ILE A 295 2.24 15.98 7.18
CA ILE A 295 2.76 17.03 8.08
C ILE A 295 1.92 18.33 7.92
N GLY A 296 1.05 18.40 6.92
CA GLY A 296 0.42 19.64 6.47
C GLY A 296 -0.67 20.25 7.35
N ASN A 297 -1.17 19.59 8.41
CA ASN A 297 -2.29 20.16 9.20
C ASN A 297 -2.31 19.80 10.70
N THR A 298 -1.21 19.29 11.26
CA THR A 298 -1.19 18.78 12.65
C THR A 298 -0.71 19.77 13.70
N ALA A 299 -0.44 21.03 13.35
CA ALA A 299 -0.20 22.08 14.36
C ALA A 299 -1.43 22.34 15.27
N SER A 300 -2.63 21.93 14.84
CA SER A 300 -3.88 22.07 15.61
C SER A 300 -4.34 20.76 16.28
N SER A 301 -3.62 19.65 16.10
CA SER A 301 -4.05 18.30 16.53
C SER A 301 -3.10 17.65 17.55
N ILE A 302 -2.33 18.44 18.30
CA ILE A 302 -1.49 17.93 19.39
C ILE A 302 -2.34 17.27 20.51
N ASN A 303 -3.66 17.52 20.54
CA ASN A 303 -4.59 16.93 21.51
C ASN A 303 -5.59 15.92 20.91
N GLY A 304 -5.46 15.58 19.63
CA GLY A 304 -6.28 14.56 18.96
C GLY A 304 -5.65 13.18 19.04
N TYR A 305 -5.40 12.69 20.26
CA TYR A 305 -4.91 11.33 20.47
C TYR A 305 -6.03 10.34 20.16
N ASP A 306 -5.83 9.51 19.15
CA ASP A 306 -6.66 8.31 19.01
C ASP A 306 -6.14 7.29 20.02
N ALA A 307 -6.87 7.12 21.13
CA ALA A 307 -6.54 6.12 22.16
C ALA A 307 -6.61 4.68 21.59
N ASP A 308 -7.15 4.55 20.38
CA ASP A 308 -7.32 3.30 19.63
C ASP A 308 -6.24 3.12 18.55
N SER A 309 -5.08 3.80 18.64
CA SER A 309 -3.94 3.55 17.75
C SER A 309 -3.49 2.08 17.83
N GLU A 310 -3.76 1.35 16.74
CA GLU A 310 -3.35 -0.03 16.53
C GLU A 310 -2.23 -0.13 15.47
N PHE A 311 -1.29 -1.05 15.67
CA PHE A 311 -0.19 -1.35 14.75
C PHE A 311 -0.48 -2.65 14.00
N VAL A 312 -0.27 -2.63 12.69
CA VAL A 312 0.06 -3.86 11.96
C VAL A 312 1.51 -4.28 12.25
N PHE A 313 1.87 -5.53 11.93
CA PHE A 313 3.22 -6.06 12.18
C PHE A 313 4.34 -5.20 11.58
N SER A 314 4.11 -4.57 10.43
CA SER A 314 5.11 -3.70 9.78
C SER A 314 5.35 -2.40 10.50
N GLU A 315 4.30 -1.77 11.01
CA GLU A 315 4.37 -0.56 11.82
C GLU A 315 5.08 -0.87 13.14
N PHE A 316 4.85 -2.05 13.70
CA PHE A 316 5.62 -2.54 14.84
C PHE A 316 7.13 -2.66 14.54
N VAL A 317 7.50 -3.28 13.41
CA VAL A 317 8.91 -3.39 12.99
C VAL A 317 9.52 -2.01 12.71
N GLU A 318 8.78 -1.11 12.07
CA GLU A 318 9.21 0.27 11.81
C GLU A 318 9.45 1.03 13.12
N ALA A 319 8.55 0.90 14.09
CA ALA A 319 8.70 1.52 15.40
C ALA A 319 9.96 1.01 16.12
N LEU A 320 10.20 -0.31 16.13
CA LEU A 320 11.42 -0.88 16.70
C LEU A 320 12.68 -0.40 15.97
N ALA A 321 12.63 -0.32 14.64
CA ALA A 321 13.73 0.17 13.84
C ALA A 321 14.07 1.63 14.15
N ALA A 322 13.06 2.47 14.39
CA ALA A 322 13.28 3.84 14.81
C ALA A 322 13.90 3.92 16.21
N ILE A 323 13.46 3.07 17.14
CA ILE A 323 14.06 2.97 18.49
C ILE A 323 15.53 2.55 18.40
N ALA A 324 15.89 1.62 17.50
CA ALA A 324 17.28 1.25 17.26
C ALA A 324 18.15 2.47 16.86
N VAL A 325 17.60 3.38 16.05
CA VAL A 325 18.30 4.63 15.68
C VAL A 325 18.44 5.58 16.86
N TYR A 326 17.42 5.70 17.72
CA TYR A 326 17.53 6.49 18.96
C TYR A 326 18.62 5.96 19.89
N ARG A 327 18.72 4.63 20.03
CA ARG A 327 19.73 3.99 20.89
C ARG A 327 21.14 4.05 20.29
N ASN A 328 21.25 4.04 18.97
CA ASN A 328 22.52 4.14 18.27
C ASN A 328 22.50 5.28 17.24
N ALA A 329 22.72 6.50 17.73
CA ALA A 329 22.73 7.71 16.92
C ALA A 329 24.03 7.87 16.08
N ASN A 330 24.98 6.92 16.11
CA ASN A 330 26.23 7.03 15.37
C ASN A 330 25.97 7.12 13.85
N PRO A 331 26.25 8.25 13.17
CA PRO A 331 25.92 8.42 11.75
C PRO A 331 26.83 7.59 10.83
N TYR A 332 27.96 7.10 11.34
CA TYR A 332 28.93 6.32 10.55
C TYR A 332 28.65 4.81 10.56
N LEU A 333 27.73 4.35 11.41
CA LEU A 333 27.32 2.95 11.44
C LEU A 333 26.15 2.75 10.44
N PRO A 334 26.26 1.82 9.48
CA PRO A 334 25.17 1.54 8.54
C PRO A 334 23.89 1.16 9.27
N PHE A 335 22.74 1.57 8.73
CA PHE A 335 21.45 1.36 9.39
C PHE A 335 21.13 -0.12 9.60
N ALA A 336 21.41 -0.98 8.61
CA ALA A 336 21.26 -2.43 8.75
C ALA A 336 22.06 -3.00 9.95
N LYS A 337 23.28 -2.49 10.19
CA LYS A 337 24.11 -2.91 11.34
C LYS A 337 23.54 -2.44 12.67
N LYS A 338 22.97 -1.23 12.73
CA LYS A 338 22.26 -0.77 13.93
C LYS A 338 21.09 -1.68 14.28
N LEU A 339 20.31 -2.08 13.27
CA LEU A 339 19.16 -2.97 13.46
C LEU A 339 19.58 -4.37 13.88
N GLU A 340 20.62 -4.92 13.28
CA GLU A 340 21.15 -6.25 13.61
C GLU A 340 21.55 -6.29 15.09
N THR A 341 22.41 -5.37 15.54
CA THR A 341 22.83 -5.28 16.95
C THR A 341 21.64 -5.07 17.89
N PHE A 342 20.70 -4.18 17.51
CA PHE A 342 19.52 -3.92 18.34
C PHE A 342 18.62 -5.16 18.49
N PHE A 343 18.35 -5.89 17.41
CA PHE A 343 17.52 -7.07 17.50
C PHE A 343 18.21 -8.23 18.24
N GLU A 344 19.53 -8.38 18.14
CA GLU A 344 20.27 -9.38 18.90
C GLU A 344 20.29 -9.11 20.40
N GLU A 345 20.38 -7.84 20.81
CA GLU A 345 20.48 -7.45 22.21
C GLU A 345 19.14 -7.51 22.95
N TYR A 346 18.05 -7.09 22.30
CA TYR A 346 16.77 -6.84 22.97
C TYR A 346 15.67 -7.86 22.70
N PHE A 347 15.76 -8.63 21.62
CA PHE A 347 14.74 -9.60 21.22
C PHE A 347 15.39 -10.95 21.14
#